data_AF-A0A4U0ZTB4-F1
#
_entry.id   AF-A0A4U0ZTB4-F1
#
_cell.length_a   1.000
_cell.length_b   1.000
_cell.length_c   1.000
_cell.angle_alpha   90.00
_cell.angle_beta   90.00
_cell.angle_gamma   90.00
#
_symmetry.space_group_name_H-M   'P 1'
#
loop_
_entity.id
_entity.type
_entity.pdbx_description
1 polymer ?
#
loop_
_entity_poly.entity_id
_entity_poly.type
_entity_poly.pdbx_seq_one_letter_code
_entity_poly.pdbx_strand_id
1 'polypeptide(L)'
;MKSFLRHSISYLDLISWVLVFVFFGGSALLFKGNLPLAMAGSLGVIIEMFFIAISIEIVIECLKNTKGIGTLTGFITNGPEAVCLLVGLAVGDIIFAASTPLGSNFMNPILLGIAGLLCYKLRALVLQNPLYTFVTIGATAMLAGSFFFMTQSTYPIWLIVAVLVTVPLFYFRPPEEQNEEKEEHSFSPSFWLFPSISCLTVAGYYLDPVVSFAAKYSMAPKGIIGFVVLATLTSWPEFKSCIALLKRRQILAAVLNITVSNITNIWLAAIGITTYLFV
;
A
#
# COMPACT_ATOMS: atom_id res chain seq x y z
N MET A 1 -8.97 15.28 17.26
CA MET A 1 -7.80 15.61 16.40
C MET A 1 -6.44 15.48 17.10
N LYS A 2 -6.09 16.25 18.15
CA LYS A 2 -4.77 16.12 18.81
C LYS A 2 -4.46 14.71 19.32
N SER A 3 -5.45 14.01 19.89
CA SER A 3 -5.30 12.61 20.31
C SER A 3 -5.07 11.68 19.11
N PHE A 4 -5.88 11.82 18.05
CA PHE A 4 -5.76 11.06 16.80
C PHE A 4 -4.37 11.20 16.16
N LEU A 5 -3.89 12.43 15.94
CA LEU A 5 -2.56 12.69 15.37
C LEU A 5 -1.41 12.12 16.22
N ARG A 6 -1.57 12.14 17.55
CA ARG A 6 -0.57 11.55 18.47
C ARG A 6 -0.58 10.02 18.42
N HIS A 7 -1.71 9.41 18.06
CA HIS A 7 -1.82 7.96 17.85
C HIS A 7 -1.42 7.53 16.43
N SER A 8 -1.49 8.42 15.43
CA SER A 8 -1.03 8.15 14.06
C SER A 8 0.48 7.89 13.96
N ILE A 9 1.27 8.47 14.88
CA ILE A 9 2.72 8.17 15.03
C ILE A 9 2.91 7.20 16.20
N SER A 10 3.29 5.98 15.88
CA SER A 10 3.61 4.90 16.80
C SER A 10 5.10 4.54 16.74
N TYR A 11 5.58 3.80 17.74
CA TYR A 11 6.92 3.22 17.71
C TYR A 11 7.17 2.31 16.50
N LEU A 12 6.10 1.77 15.90
CA LEU A 12 6.21 0.98 14.68
C LEU A 12 6.63 1.86 13.50
N ASP A 13 6.13 3.09 13.39
CA ASP A 13 6.49 4.00 12.28
C ASP A 13 7.99 4.35 12.28
N LEU A 14 8.64 4.37 13.45
CA LEU A 14 10.10 4.51 13.53
C LEU A 14 10.83 3.34 12.85
N ILE A 15 10.27 2.12 12.91
CA ILE A 15 10.86 0.94 12.26
C ILE A 15 10.82 1.11 10.74
N SER A 16 9.67 1.54 10.17
CA SER A 16 9.59 1.76 8.73
C SER A 16 10.53 2.86 8.27
N TRP A 17 10.69 3.94 9.05
CA TRP A 17 11.64 5.01 8.74
C TRP A 17 13.09 4.52 8.76
N VAL A 18 13.46 3.71 9.76
CA VAL A 18 14.79 3.09 9.81
C VAL A 18 15.03 2.20 8.59
N LEU A 19 14.04 1.41 8.15
CA LEU A 19 14.16 0.59 6.94
C LEU A 19 14.41 1.44 5.69
N VAL A 20 13.75 2.60 5.57
CA VAL A 20 13.96 3.54 4.46
C VAL A 20 15.38 4.09 4.47
N PHE A 21 15.88 4.53 5.64
CA PHE A 21 17.27 4.98 5.79
C PHE A 21 18.28 3.87 5.45
N VAL A 22 18.04 2.65 5.94
CA VAL A 22 18.90 1.49 5.67
C VAL A 22 18.92 1.16 4.18
N PHE A 23 17.77 1.21 3.51
CA PHE A 23 17.69 0.94 2.08
C PHE A 23 18.49 1.96 1.26
N PHE A 24 18.22 3.26 1.43
CA PHE A 24 18.87 4.30 0.63
C PHE A 24 20.34 4.48 1.01
N GLY A 25 20.67 4.46 2.30
CA GLY A 25 22.05 4.53 2.78
C GLY A 25 22.87 3.30 2.37
N GLY A 26 22.28 2.10 2.49
CA GLY A 26 22.90 0.85 2.05
C GLY A 26 23.13 0.83 0.53
N SER A 27 22.14 1.26 -0.26
CA SER A 27 22.28 1.40 -1.71
C SER A 27 23.39 2.39 -2.08
N ALA A 28 23.45 3.55 -1.43
CA ALA A 28 24.52 4.52 -1.66
C ALA A 28 25.90 3.94 -1.33
N LEU A 29 26.04 3.19 -0.24
CA LEU A 29 27.30 2.55 0.13
C LEU A 29 27.73 1.46 -0.85
N LEU A 30 26.81 0.60 -1.27
CA LEU A 30 27.10 -0.54 -2.14
C LEU A 30 27.38 -0.13 -3.59
N PHE A 31 26.67 0.89 -4.09
CA PHE A 31 26.72 1.31 -5.48
C PHE A 31 27.47 2.64 -5.69
N LYS A 32 28.25 3.08 -4.70
CA LYS A 32 29.07 4.31 -4.75
C LYS A 32 28.24 5.58 -5.00
N GLY A 33 27.05 5.65 -4.42
CA GLY A 33 26.22 6.84 -4.35
C GLY A 33 26.75 7.89 -3.36
N ASN A 34 26.07 9.03 -3.28
CA ASN A 34 26.39 10.08 -2.32
C ASN A 34 25.60 9.87 -1.03
N LEU A 35 26.25 9.33 0.01
CA LEU A 35 25.57 8.97 1.26
C LEU A 35 24.83 10.14 1.94
N PRO A 36 25.43 11.33 2.18
CA PRO A 36 24.71 12.45 2.77
C PRO A 36 23.45 12.85 1.99
N LEU A 37 23.54 12.92 0.67
CA LEU A 37 22.40 13.30 -0.17
C LEU A 37 21.36 12.17 -0.28
N ALA A 38 21.78 10.90 -0.28
CA ALA A 38 20.87 9.76 -0.20
C ALA A 38 20.10 9.75 1.13
N MET A 39 20.75 10.07 2.24
CA MET A 39 20.10 10.21 3.55
C MET A 39 19.12 11.39 3.56
N ALA A 40 19.47 12.53 2.98
CA ALA A 40 18.54 13.65 2.82
C ALA A 40 17.33 13.27 1.95
N GLY A 41 17.55 12.56 0.84
CA GLY A 41 16.49 12.06 -0.02
C GLY A 41 15.56 11.08 0.70
N SER A 42 16.12 10.17 1.49
CA SER A 42 15.34 9.20 2.29
C SER A 42 14.47 9.88 3.36
N LEU A 43 14.98 10.94 3.99
CA LEU A 43 14.19 11.78 4.90
C LEU A 43 13.04 12.46 4.15
N GLY A 44 13.30 12.96 2.94
CA GLY A 44 12.25 13.49 2.06
C GLY A 44 11.16 12.46 1.79
N VAL A 45 11.52 11.25 1.37
CA VAL A 45 10.56 10.16 1.12
C VAL A 45 9.73 9.85 2.35
N ILE A 46 10.36 9.77 3.53
CA ILE A 46 9.65 9.54 4.81
C ILE A 46 8.62 10.64 5.07
N ILE A 47 9.01 11.92 4.90
CA ILE A 47 8.13 13.07 5.14
C ILE A 47 6.95 13.06 4.17
N GLU A 48 7.19 12.84 2.87
CA GLU A 48 6.13 12.80 1.87
C GLU A 48 5.14 11.66 2.16
N MET A 49 5.66 10.45 2.41
CA MET A 49 4.82 9.29 2.71
C MET A 49 4.05 9.45 4.02
N PHE A 50 4.62 10.15 5.01
CA PHE A 50 3.91 10.49 6.23
C PHE A 50 2.70 11.41 5.96
N PHE A 51 2.85 12.46 5.14
CA PHE A 51 1.74 13.33 4.78
C PHE A 51 0.68 12.62 3.95
N ILE A 52 1.08 11.76 3.01
CA ILE A 52 0.17 10.90 2.24
C ILE A 52 -0.62 9.99 3.20
N ALA A 53 0.07 9.26 4.08
CA ALA A 53 -0.54 8.34 5.03
C ALA A 53 -1.55 9.02 5.96
N ILE A 54 -1.18 10.15 6.58
CA ILE A 54 -2.10 10.90 7.45
C ILE A 54 -3.32 11.41 6.68
N SER A 55 -3.11 11.93 5.46
CA SER A 55 -4.21 12.46 4.65
C SER A 55 -5.20 11.35 4.30
N ILE A 56 -4.71 10.16 3.93
CA ILE A 56 -5.56 8.99 3.69
C ILE A 56 -6.25 8.51 4.96
N GLU A 57 -5.56 8.44 6.11
CA GLU A 57 -6.17 8.08 7.40
C GLU A 57 -7.34 9.02 7.74
N ILE A 58 -7.19 10.32 7.50
CA ILE A 58 -8.27 11.29 7.71
C ILE A 58 -9.41 11.10 6.70
N VAL A 59 -9.11 10.84 5.42
CA VAL A 59 -10.13 10.55 4.40
C VAL A 59 -10.94 9.30 4.77
N ILE A 60 -10.27 8.22 5.21
CA ILE A 60 -10.93 7.00 5.69
C ILE A 60 -11.86 7.33 6.87
N GLU A 61 -11.35 8.03 7.88
CA GLU A 61 -12.12 8.40 9.07
C GLU A 61 -13.33 9.27 8.74
N CYS A 62 -13.24 10.09 7.68
CA CYS A 62 -14.36 10.88 7.19
C CYS A 62 -15.42 10.02 6.48
N LEU A 63 -14.99 8.96 5.79
CA LEU A 63 -15.86 8.11 4.99
C LEU A 63 -16.48 6.96 5.80
N LYS A 64 -15.90 6.52 6.92
CA LYS A 64 -16.24 5.25 7.58
C LYS A 64 -17.72 4.96 7.92
N ASN A 65 -18.58 5.98 8.03
CA ASN A 65 -20.02 5.82 8.32
C ASN A 65 -20.94 5.87 7.09
N THR A 66 -20.39 5.84 5.88
CA THR A 66 -21.18 5.76 4.64
C THR A 66 -21.63 4.31 4.39
N LYS A 67 -22.88 4.08 3.97
CA LYS A 67 -23.41 2.72 3.73
C LYS A 67 -22.58 1.98 2.66
N GLY A 68 -22.27 0.70 2.90
CA GLY A 68 -21.59 -0.19 1.94
C GLY A 68 -20.07 -0.33 2.11
N ILE A 69 -19.48 0.21 3.19
CA ILE A 69 -18.03 0.36 3.35
C ILE A 69 -17.25 -0.89 3.74
N GLY A 70 -17.87 -1.95 4.26
CA GLY A 70 -17.12 -3.18 4.59
C GLY A 70 -16.39 -3.80 3.39
N THR A 71 -16.92 -3.62 2.17
CA THR A 71 -16.21 -3.98 0.93
C THR A 71 -15.33 -2.84 0.41
N LEU A 72 -15.67 -1.58 0.73
CA LEU A 72 -14.95 -0.37 0.30
C LEU A 72 -13.66 -0.10 1.11
N THR A 73 -13.56 -0.63 2.33
CA THR A 73 -12.43 -0.37 3.25
C THR A 73 -11.11 -0.82 2.64
N GLY A 74 -11.05 -2.03 2.05
CA GLY A 74 -9.87 -2.49 1.31
C GLY A 74 -9.58 -1.70 0.02
N PHE A 75 -10.53 -0.93 -0.51
CA PHE A 75 -10.27 0.01 -1.61
C PHE A 75 -9.73 1.34 -1.10
N ILE A 76 -10.24 1.83 0.02
CA ILE A 76 -9.80 3.11 0.59
C ILE A 76 -8.43 2.97 1.26
N THR A 77 -8.11 1.81 1.88
CA THR A 77 -6.79 1.58 2.48
C THR A 77 -5.65 1.55 1.47
N ASN A 78 -5.94 1.18 0.21
CA ASN A 78 -5.00 1.29 -0.92
C ASN A 78 -4.88 2.70 -1.51
N GLY A 79 -5.41 3.71 -0.81
CA GLY A 79 -5.28 5.11 -1.18
C GLY A 79 -3.82 5.56 -1.42
N PRO A 80 -2.85 5.21 -0.55
CA PRO A 80 -1.45 5.58 -0.77
C PRO A 80 -0.87 4.96 -2.06
N GLU A 81 -1.16 3.69 -2.35
CA GLU A 81 -0.77 3.01 -3.59
C GLU A 81 -1.36 3.70 -4.82
N ALA A 82 -2.64 4.08 -4.76
CA ALA A 82 -3.30 4.80 -5.84
C ALA A 82 -2.64 6.16 -6.10
N VAL A 83 -2.19 6.86 -5.05
CA VAL A 83 -1.43 8.12 -5.22
C VAL A 83 -0.10 7.86 -5.91
N CYS A 84 0.68 6.86 -5.49
CA CYS A 84 1.94 6.51 -6.15
C CYS A 84 1.74 6.13 -7.62
N LEU A 85 0.67 5.37 -7.93
CA LEU A 85 0.28 5.02 -9.30
C LEU A 85 0.02 6.28 -10.14
N LEU A 86 -0.84 7.19 -9.64
CA LEU A 86 -1.19 8.43 -10.35
C LEU A 86 0.03 9.31 -10.59
N VAL A 87 0.93 9.42 -9.61
CA VAL A 87 2.17 10.18 -9.72
C VAL A 87 3.07 9.59 -10.82
N GLY A 88 3.26 8.27 -10.85
CA GLY A 88 4.06 7.62 -11.89
C GLY A 88 3.47 7.78 -13.29
N LEU A 89 2.15 7.68 -13.42
CA LEU A 89 1.45 7.91 -14.69
C LEU A 89 1.58 9.37 -15.16
N ALA A 90 1.47 10.33 -14.25
CA ALA A 90 1.59 11.76 -14.57
C ALA A 90 2.98 12.13 -15.11
N VAL A 91 4.02 11.38 -14.75
CA VAL A 91 5.40 11.57 -15.23
C VAL A 91 5.73 10.64 -16.41
N GLY A 92 4.79 9.78 -16.83
CA GLY A 92 4.95 8.87 -17.96
C GLY A 92 5.84 7.65 -17.68
N ASP A 93 6.09 7.34 -16.41
CA ASP A 93 6.91 6.19 -16.00
C ASP A 93 6.01 5.05 -15.51
N ILE A 94 5.58 4.20 -16.44
CA ILE A 94 4.68 3.07 -16.13
C ILE A 94 5.32 2.04 -15.20
N ILE A 95 6.65 1.86 -15.28
CA ILE A 95 7.35 0.92 -14.41
C ILE A 95 7.33 1.44 -12.98
N PHE A 96 7.61 2.73 -12.77
CA PHE A 96 7.46 3.36 -11.46
C PHE A 96 6.00 3.34 -10.99
N ALA A 97 5.04 3.71 -11.85
CA ALA A 97 3.62 3.74 -11.52
C ALA A 97 3.10 2.38 -11.04
N ALA A 98 3.38 1.31 -11.78
CA ALA A 98 2.93 -0.04 -11.45
C ALA A 98 3.76 -0.68 -10.32
N SER A 99 5.02 -0.26 -10.12
CA SER A 99 5.90 -0.91 -9.15
C SER A 99 5.39 -0.87 -7.72
N THR A 100 4.74 0.22 -7.30
CA THR A 100 4.23 0.36 -5.93
C THR A 100 3.08 -0.61 -5.63
N PRO A 101 1.94 -0.58 -6.37
CA PRO A 101 0.86 -1.53 -6.13
C PRO A 101 1.32 -2.99 -6.31
N LEU A 102 2.14 -3.29 -7.32
CA LEU A 102 2.66 -4.64 -7.52
C LEU A 102 3.64 -5.07 -6.41
N GLY A 103 4.41 -4.15 -5.85
CA GLY A 103 5.25 -4.41 -4.68
C GLY A 103 4.42 -4.70 -3.44
N SER A 104 3.32 -3.97 -3.23
CA SER A 104 2.40 -4.17 -2.10
C SER A 104 1.82 -5.59 -2.09
N ASN A 105 1.61 -6.21 -3.26
CA ASN A 105 1.20 -7.62 -3.35
C ASN A 105 2.17 -8.62 -2.68
N PHE A 106 3.46 -8.29 -2.57
CA PHE A 106 4.45 -9.07 -1.84
C PHE A 106 4.56 -8.62 -0.38
N MET A 107 4.52 -7.31 -0.16
CA MET A 107 4.76 -6.73 1.15
C MET A 107 3.61 -6.98 2.13
N ASN A 108 2.37 -6.93 1.65
CA ASN A 108 1.17 -7.18 2.45
C ASN A 108 1.18 -8.55 3.15
N PRO A 109 1.41 -9.69 2.46
CA PRO A 109 1.59 -11.00 3.10
C PRO A 109 2.71 -11.06 4.14
N ILE A 110 3.85 -10.41 3.87
CA ILE A 110 5.00 -10.37 4.80
C ILE A 110 4.59 -9.64 6.07
N LEU A 111 3.99 -8.46 5.93
CA LEU A 111 3.52 -7.64 7.05
C LEU A 111 2.40 -8.35 7.84
N LEU A 112 1.50 -9.07 7.17
CA LEU A 112 0.50 -9.91 7.85
C LEU A 112 1.15 -10.99 8.71
N GLY A 113 2.18 -11.66 8.19
CA GLY A 113 2.96 -12.64 8.93
C GLY A 113 3.63 -12.03 10.16
N ILE A 114 4.25 -10.86 10.01
CA ILE A 114 4.85 -10.10 11.11
C ILE A 114 3.78 -9.71 12.15
N ALA A 115 2.62 -9.20 11.72
CA ALA A 115 1.52 -8.87 12.62
C ALA A 115 1.02 -10.11 13.39
N GLY A 116 0.94 -11.24 12.70
CA GLY A 116 0.62 -12.54 13.28
C GLY A 116 1.61 -12.99 14.35
N LEU A 117 2.90 -12.77 14.13
CA LEU A 117 3.95 -13.05 15.11
C LEU A 117 3.85 -12.12 16.33
N LEU A 118 3.75 -10.80 16.10
CA LEU A 118 3.65 -9.80 17.16
C LEU A 118 2.41 -9.99 18.05
N CYS A 119 1.31 -10.47 17.48
CA CYS A 119 0.06 -10.73 18.21
C CYS A 119 -0.06 -12.18 18.73
N TYR A 120 0.94 -13.04 18.51
CA TYR A 120 0.89 -14.48 18.85
C TYR A 120 -0.31 -15.21 18.21
N LYS A 121 -0.68 -14.83 16.99
CA LYS A 121 -1.80 -15.38 16.21
C LYS A 121 -1.39 -16.01 14.88
N LEU A 122 -0.09 -16.21 14.62
CA LEU A 122 0.39 -16.76 13.35
C LEU A 122 -0.28 -18.09 12.97
N ARG A 123 -0.40 -19.03 13.92
CA ARG A 123 -1.09 -20.32 13.67
C ARG A 123 -2.57 -20.11 13.30
N ALA A 124 -3.25 -19.18 13.95
CA ALA A 124 -4.66 -18.89 13.66
C ALA A 124 -4.82 -18.31 12.26
N LEU A 125 -3.92 -17.41 11.84
CA LEU A 125 -3.91 -16.85 10.48
C LEU A 125 -3.72 -17.95 9.41
N VAL A 126 -2.73 -18.83 9.60
CA VAL A 126 -2.44 -19.90 8.62
C VAL A 126 -3.62 -20.88 8.48
N LEU A 127 -4.34 -21.14 9.57
CA LEU A 127 -5.49 -22.05 9.57
C LEU A 127 -6.82 -21.36 9.17
N GLN A 128 -6.84 -20.04 9.03
CA GLN A 128 -8.04 -19.30 8.64
C GLN A 128 -8.21 -19.35 7.11
N ASN A 129 -9.21 -20.09 6.64
CA ASN A 129 -9.54 -20.25 5.21
C ASN A 129 -8.29 -20.52 4.34
N PRO A 130 -7.47 -21.54 4.65
CA PRO A 130 -6.12 -21.69 4.11
C PRO A 130 -6.11 -21.74 2.58
N LEU A 131 -7.04 -22.49 1.97
CA LEU A 131 -7.12 -22.60 0.51
C LEU A 131 -7.32 -21.22 -0.15
N TYR A 132 -8.31 -20.46 0.32
CA TYR A 132 -8.58 -19.12 -0.21
C TYR A 132 -7.37 -18.18 -0.01
N THR A 133 -6.82 -18.14 1.20
CA THR A 133 -5.72 -17.26 1.58
C THR A 133 -4.47 -17.55 0.74
N PHE A 134 -4.03 -18.80 0.66
CA PHE A 134 -2.82 -19.17 -0.09
C PHE A 134 -3.00 -19.02 -1.59
N VAL A 135 -4.16 -19.38 -2.14
CA VAL A 135 -4.44 -19.19 -3.58
C VAL A 135 -4.46 -17.71 -3.92
N THR A 136 -5.10 -16.86 -3.11
CA THR A 136 -5.19 -15.42 -3.38
C THR A 136 -3.84 -14.74 -3.28
N ILE A 137 -3.08 -14.99 -2.20
CA ILE A 137 -1.73 -14.44 -2.03
C ILE A 137 -0.81 -14.93 -3.14
N GLY A 138 -0.81 -16.24 -3.43
CA GLY A 138 0.05 -16.83 -4.46
C GLY A 138 -0.28 -16.31 -5.86
N ALA A 139 -1.55 -16.32 -6.26
CA ALA A 139 -1.97 -15.86 -7.58
C ALA A 139 -1.70 -14.36 -7.79
N THR A 140 -1.98 -13.53 -6.79
CA THR A 140 -1.71 -12.09 -6.91
C THR A 140 -0.21 -11.77 -6.89
N ALA A 141 0.60 -12.47 -6.11
CA ALA A 141 2.06 -12.34 -6.15
C ALA A 141 2.64 -12.80 -7.50
N MET A 142 2.13 -13.88 -8.08
CA MET A 142 2.54 -14.34 -9.41
C MET A 142 2.19 -13.33 -10.50
N LEU A 143 0.99 -12.74 -10.46
CA LEU A 143 0.61 -11.66 -11.37
C LEU A 143 1.53 -10.45 -11.23
N ALA A 144 1.78 -10.02 -9.98
CA ALA A 144 2.65 -8.89 -9.68
C ALA A 144 4.09 -9.12 -10.17
N GLY A 145 4.66 -10.29 -9.90
CA GLY A 145 6.00 -10.65 -10.38
C GLY A 145 6.08 -10.79 -11.90
N SER A 146 5.07 -11.41 -12.52
CA SER A 146 5.06 -11.63 -13.97
C SER A 146 5.10 -10.33 -14.79
N PHE A 147 4.51 -9.25 -14.27
CA PHE A 147 4.48 -7.95 -14.95
C PHE A 147 5.88 -7.44 -15.33
N PHE A 148 6.88 -7.62 -14.46
CA PHE A 148 8.24 -7.15 -14.71
C PHE A 148 8.99 -7.92 -15.81
N PHE A 149 8.45 -9.06 -16.24
CA PHE A 149 8.97 -9.84 -17.38
C PHE A 149 8.21 -9.55 -18.68
N MET A 150 7.14 -8.75 -18.63
CA MET A 150 6.30 -8.42 -19.78
C MET A 150 6.85 -7.22 -20.54
N THR A 151 6.66 -7.24 -21.86
CA THR A 151 6.89 -6.08 -22.73
C THR A 151 5.55 -5.40 -23.04
N GLN A 152 5.60 -4.17 -23.56
CA GLN A 152 4.39 -3.39 -23.87
C GLN A 152 3.41 -4.12 -24.80
N SER A 153 3.90 -4.94 -25.74
CA SER A 153 3.04 -5.75 -26.62
C SER A 153 2.25 -6.85 -25.90
N THR A 154 2.71 -7.26 -24.72
CA THR A 154 2.09 -8.31 -23.90
C THR A 154 1.20 -7.77 -22.78
N TYR A 155 1.16 -6.45 -22.56
CA TYR A 155 0.30 -5.83 -21.55
C TYR A 155 -1.18 -6.17 -21.70
N PRO A 156 -1.79 -6.20 -22.91
CA PRO A 156 -3.19 -6.63 -23.05
C PRO A 156 -3.45 -8.05 -22.55
N ILE A 157 -2.50 -8.96 -22.73
CA ILE A 157 -2.60 -10.34 -22.23
C ILE A 157 -2.57 -10.34 -20.71
N TRP A 158 -1.62 -9.59 -20.11
CA TRP A 158 -1.53 -9.47 -18.66
C TRP A 158 -2.82 -8.90 -18.06
N LEU A 159 -3.43 -7.89 -18.69
CA LEU A 159 -4.70 -7.31 -18.25
C LEU A 159 -5.84 -8.34 -18.24
N ILE A 160 -5.97 -9.12 -19.31
CA ILE A 160 -7.00 -10.18 -19.40
C ILE A 160 -6.79 -11.21 -18.29
N VAL A 161 -5.55 -11.70 -18.11
CA VAL A 161 -5.25 -12.69 -17.08
C VAL A 161 -5.49 -12.10 -15.68
N ALA A 162 -5.10 -10.85 -15.44
CA ALA A 162 -5.34 -10.16 -14.18
C ALA A 162 -6.83 -10.16 -13.83
N VAL A 163 -7.71 -9.77 -14.75
CA VAL A 163 -9.17 -9.78 -14.53
C VAL A 163 -9.71 -11.19 -14.34
N LEU A 164 -9.33 -12.13 -15.22
CA LEU A 164 -9.81 -13.52 -15.16
C LEU A 164 -9.43 -14.23 -13.87
N VAL A 165 -8.29 -13.90 -13.28
CA VAL A 165 -7.83 -14.47 -12.01
C VAL A 165 -8.45 -13.74 -10.82
N THR A 166 -8.40 -12.41 -10.80
CA THR A 166 -8.74 -11.65 -9.59
C THR A 166 -10.24 -11.46 -9.37
N VAL A 167 -11.06 -11.39 -10.42
CA VAL A 167 -12.52 -11.27 -10.27
C VAL A 167 -13.12 -12.49 -9.58
N PRO A 168 -12.80 -13.74 -9.98
CA PRO A 168 -13.22 -14.92 -9.22
C PRO A 168 -12.73 -14.92 -7.77
N LEU A 169 -11.45 -14.56 -7.52
CA LEU A 169 -10.91 -14.50 -6.15
C LEU A 169 -11.66 -13.48 -5.29
N PHE A 170 -12.09 -12.36 -5.86
CA PHE A 170 -12.89 -11.38 -5.15
C PHE A 170 -14.29 -11.92 -4.82
N TYR A 171 -14.92 -12.61 -5.77
CA TYR A 171 -16.27 -13.15 -5.61
C TYR A 171 -16.34 -14.33 -4.63
N PHE A 172 -15.35 -15.22 -4.67
CA PHE A 172 -15.25 -16.40 -3.79
C PHE A 172 -14.66 -16.09 -2.41
N ARG A 173 -14.47 -14.81 -2.06
CA ARG A 173 -13.99 -14.44 -0.73
C ARG A 173 -14.96 -14.94 0.35
N PRO A 174 -14.45 -15.46 1.49
CA PRO A 174 -15.31 -15.86 2.59
C PRO A 174 -16.11 -14.64 3.09
N PRO A 175 -17.41 -14.80 3.36
CA PRO A 175 -18.23 -13.71 3.89
C PRO A 175 -17.73 -13.32 5.28
N GLU A 176 -17.68 -12.03 5.53
CA GLU A 176 -17.39 -11.47 6.85
C GLU A 176 -18.71 -11.23 7.59
N GLU A 177 -18.80 -11.68 8.84
CA GLU A 177 -19.93 -11.33 9.70
C GLU A 177 -19.87 -9.82 9.96
N GLN A 178 -20.82 -9.08 9.38
CA GLN A 178 -20.97 -7.64 9.60
C GLN A 178 -21.47 -7.41 11.03
N ASN A 179 -20.56 -7.24 11.97
CA ASN A 179 -20.89 -6.51 13.19
C ASN A 179 -21.01 -5.03 12.81
N GLU A 180 -22.22 -4.59 12.47
CA GLU A 180 -22.57 -3.18 12.25
C GLU A 180 -22.54 -2.39 13.57
N GLU A 181 -21.44 -2.44 14.31
CA GLU A 181 -21.20 -1.42 15.33
C GLU A 181 -20.86 -0.13 14.59
N LYS A 182 -21.76 0.86 14.64
CA LYS A 182 -21.49 2.21 14.14
C LYS A 182 -20.25 2.75 14.86
N GLU A 183 -19.13 2.84 14.16
CA GLU A 183 -17.94 3.45 14.72
C GLU A 183 -18.18 4.95 14.89
N GLU A 184 -18.15 5.43 16.13
CA GLU A 184 -18.18 6.87 16.40
C GLU A 184 -16.99 7.56 15.71
N HIS A 185 -17.26 8.70 15.08
CA HIS A 185 -16.19 9.51 14.50
C HIS A 185 -15.33 10.10 15.61
N SER A 186 -14.02 9.97 15.47
CA SER A 186 -13.03 10.52 16.38
C SER A 186 -12.88 12.05 16.28
N PHE A 187 -13.42 12.66 15.21
CA PHE A 187 -13.53 14.11 15.02
C PHE A 187 -14.61 14.45 13.95
N SER A 188 -14.96 15.72 13.83
CA SER A 188 -15.94 16.22 12.84
C SER A 188 -15.47 16.00 11.39
N PRO A 189 -16.07 15.06 10.63
CA PRO A 189 -15.56 14.63 9.32
C PRO A 189 -15.49 15.74 8.26
N SER A 190 -16.53 16.56 8.18
CA SER A 190 -16.72 17.48 7.06
C SER A 190 -15.65 18.59 6.98
N PHE A 191 -15.09 19.03 8.11
CA PHE A 191 -14.10 20.13 8.13
C PHE A 191 -12.69 19.67 7.73
N TRP A 192 -12.37 18.38 7.89
CA TRP A 192 -11.02 17.86 7.68
C TRP A 192 -10.81 17.18 6.33
N LEU A 193 -11.89 16.90 5.61
CA LEU A 193 -11.81 16.29 4.28
C LEU A 193 -11.06 17.20 3.29
N PHE A 194 -11.43 18.48 3.19
CA PHE A 194 -10.81 19.40 2.23
C PHE A 194 -9.32 19.69 2.54
N PRO A 195 -8.91 19.97 3.79
CA PRO A 195 -7.48 20.06 4.14
C PRO A 195 -6.70 18.78 3.81
N SER A 196 -7.29 17.60 4.04
CA SER A 196 -6.60 16.32 3.79
C SER A 196 -6.43 16.04 2.31
N ILE A 197 -7.46 16.31 1.49
CA ILE A 197 -7.34 16.22 0.04
C ILE A 197 -6.28 17.22 -0.47
N SER A 198 -6.29 18.46 0.02
CA SER A 198 -5.28 19.46 -0.36
C SER A 198 -3.86 19.02 0.00
N CYS A 199 -3.66 18.50 1.21
CA CYS A 199 -2.39 17.97 1.67
C CYS A 199 -1.94 16.77 0.83
N LEU A 200 -2.87 15.85 0.53
CA LEU A 200 -2.62 14.67 -0.31
C LEU A 200 -2.17 15.08 -1.72
N THR A 201 -2.83 16.08 -2.32
CA THR A 201 -2.45 16.58 -3.65
C THR A 201 -1.06 17.20 -3.64
N VAL A 202 -0.75 18.03 -2.64
CA VAL A 202 0.58 18.65 -2.52
C VAL A 202 1.67 17.60 -2.29
N ALA A 203 1.45 16.66 -1.37
CA ALA A 203 2.42 15.60 -1.10
C ALA A 203 2.62 14.68 -2.32
N GLY A 204 1.52 14.30 -2.99
CA GLY A 204 1.58 13.55 -4.25
C GLY A 204 2.38 14.28 -5.34
N TYR A 205 2.21 15.60 -5.48
CA TYR A 205 2.97 16.40 -6.45
C TYR A 205 4.49 16.37 -6.19
N TYR A 206 4.91 16.42 -4.93
CA TYR A 206 6.34 16.40 -4.58
C TYR A 206 6.95 14.99 -4.49
N LEU A 207 6.13 13.94 -4.49
CA LEU A 207 6.59 12.56 -4.37
C LEU A 207 7.59 12.19 -5.48
N ASP A 208 7.30 12.48 -6.75
CA ASP A 208 8.21 12.12 -7.86
C ASP A 208 9.56 12.85 -7.80
N PRO A 209 9.62 14.19 -7.64
CA PRO A 209 10.89 14.89 -7.46
C PRO A 209 11.71 14.36 -6.28
N VAL A 210 11.06 14.07 -5.15
CA VAL A 210 11.72 13.56 -3.94
C VAL A 210 12.26 12.14 -4.17
N VAL A 211 11.47 11.26 -4.77
CA VAL A 211 11.90 9.89 -5.12
C VAL A 211 13.00 9.93 -6.16
N SER A 212 12.91 10.79 -7.17
CA SER A 212 13.94 10.98 -8.20
C SER A 212 15.26 11.48 -7.62
N PHE A 213 15.19 12.41 -6.66
CA PHE A 213 16.35 12.88 -5.91
C PHE A 213 16.99 11.74 -5.12
N ALA A 214 16.18 10.99 -4.35
CA ALA A 214 16.67 9.85 -3.56
C ALA A 214 17.31 8.78 -4.46
N ALA A 215 16.65 8.42 -5.56
CA ALA A 215 17.13 7.47 -6.57
C ALA A 215 18.49 7.86 -7.16
N LYS A 216 18.63 9.13 -7.56
CA LYS A 216 19.86 9.66 -8.15
C LYS A 216 21.06 9.53 -7.21
N TYR A 217 20.88 9.87 -5.93
CA TYR A 217 22.00 9.90 -4.99
C TYR A 217 22.25 8.56 -4.30
N SER A 218 21.25 7.69 -4.19
CA SER A 218 21.46 6.33 -3.69
C SER A 218 21.90 5.36 -4.78
N MET A 219 21.75 5.71 -6.06
CA MET A 219 21.91 4.81 -7.22
C MET A 219 20.90 3.66 -7.25
N ALA A 220 19.77 3.80 -6.56
CA ALA A 220 18.69 2.82 -6.59
C ALA A 220 17.74 3.12 -7.77
N PRO A 221 17.42 2.13 -8.63
CA PRO A 221 16.43 2.32 -9.69
C PRO A 221 15.05 2.68 -9.12
N LYS A 222 14.34 3.64 -9.75
CA LYS A 222 13.02 4.10 -9.29
C LYS A 222 11.99 2.96 -9.19
N GLY A 223 12.00 2.01 -10.13
CA GLY A 223 11.13 0.83 -10.06
C GLY A 223 11.39 -0.05 -8.82
N ILE A 224 12.66 -0.18 -8.38
CA ILE A 224 12.98 -0.92 -7.14
C ILE A 224 12.55 -0.12 -5.92
N ILE A 225 12.74 1.21 -5.94
CA ILE A 225 12.24 2.09 -4.87
C ILE A 225 10.73 1.96 -4.73
N GLY A 226 9.99 2.00 -5.83
CA GLY A 226 8.53 1.81 -5.80
C GLY A 226 8.15 0.42 -5.28
N PHE A 227 8.78 -0.63 -5.82
CA PHE A 227 8.46 -2.02 -5.47
C PHE A 227 8.82 -2.42 -4.03
N VAL A 228 9.88 -1.84 -3.46
CA VAL A 228 10.35 -2.19 -2.12
C VAL A 228 9.97 -1.12 -1.12
N VAL A 229 10.44 0.10 -1.33
CA VAL A 229 10.35 1.18 -0.32
C VAL A 229 8.94 1.74 -0.27
N LEU A 230 8.41 2.20 -1.40
CA LEU A 230 7.07 2.80 -1.43
C LEU A 230 6.02 1.76 -1.08
N ALA A 231 6.08 0.55 -1.66
CA ALA A 231 5.20 -0.55 -1.29
C ALA A 231 5.21 -0.84 0.23
N THR A 232 6.38 -0.82 0.89
CA THR A 232 6.42 -0.97 2.35
C THR A 232 5.73 0.15 3.09
N LEU A 233 5.93 1.39 2.66
CA LEU A 233 5.36 2.56 3.30
C LEU A 233 3.85 2.68 3.05
N THR A 234 3.38 2.33 1.84
CA THR A 234 1.97 2.35 1.47
C THR A 234 1.19 1.20 2.13
N SER A 235 1.80 0.02 2.30
CA SER A 235 1.22 -1.11 3.05
C SER A 235 1.23 -0.92 4.57
N TRP A 236 1.93 0.11 5.09
CA TRP A 236 2.10 0.31 6.53
C TRP A 236 0.80 0.58 7.31
N PRO A 237 -0.15 1.41 6.81
CA PRO A 237 -1.46 1.55 7.43
C PRO A 237 -2.23 0.22 7.50
N GLU A 238 -2.15 -0.62 6.47
CA GLU A 238 -2.80 -1.93 6.45
C GLU A 238 -2.20 -2.87 7.50
N PHE A 239 -0.88 -2.85 7.67
CA PHE A 239 -0.20 -3.56 8.75
C PHE A 239 -0.71 -3.14 10.14
N LYS A 240 -0.85 -1.83 10.39
CA LYS A 240 -1.41 -1.31 11.65
C LYS A 240 -2.87 -1.78 11.84
N SER A 241 -3.67 -1.77 10.78
CA SER A 241 -5.04 -2.30 10.78
C SER A 241 -5.09 -3.80 11.14
N CYS A 242 -4.24 -4.62 10.53
CA CYS A 242 -4.14 -6.05 10.84
C CYS A 242 -3.76 -6.29 12.30
N ILE A 243 -2.82 -5.52 12.88
CA ILE A 243 -2.50 -5.61 14.31
C ILE A 243 -3.74 -5.32 15.17
N ALA A 244 -4.52 -4.29 14.84
CA ALA A 244 -5.73 -3.94 15.58
C ALA A 244 -6.79 -5.05 15.51
N LEU A 245 -7.06 -5.59 14.31
CA LEU A 245 -8.01 -6.68 14.09
C LEU A 245 -7.58 -7.96 14.83
N LEU A 246 -6.30 -8.32 14.76
CA LEU A 246 -5.75 -9.48 15.46
C LEU A 246 -5.85 -9.35 16.99
N LYS A 247 -5.61 -8.16 17.55
CA LYS A 247 -5.80 -7.89 18.98
C LYS A 247 -7.27 -8.05 19.40
N ARG A 248 -8.22 -7.72 18.52
CA ARG A 248 -9.66 -7.93 18.69
C ARG A 248 -10.11 -9.36 18.37
N ARG A 249 -9.18 -10.28 18.05
CA ARG A 249 -9.44 -11.67 17.64
C ARG A 249 -10.27 -11.81 16.36
N GLN A 250 -10.31 -10.76 15.54
CA GLN A 250 -10.96 -10.77 14.23
C GLN A 250 -10.00 -11.31 13.15
N ILE A 251 -9.71 -12.62 13.23
CA ILE A 251 -8.69 -13.27 12.38
C ILE A 251 -9.10 -13.22 10.90
N LEU A 252 -10.36 -13.51 10.60
CA LEU A 252 -10.89 -13.47 9.24
C LEU A 252 -10.79 -12.07 8.63
N ALA A 253 -11.17 -11.03 9.38
CA ALA A 253 -11.05 -9.64 8.97
C ALA A 253 -9.61 -9.28 8.61
N ALA A 254 -8.63 -9.70 9.44
CA ALA A 254 -7.22 -9.42 9.19
C ALA A 254 -6.70 -10.10 7.91
N VAL A 255 -7.15 -11.33 7.62
CA VAL A 255 -6.85 -12.03 6.36
C VAL A 255 -7.50 -11.31 5.18
N LEU A 256 -8.78 -10.98 5.29
CA LEU A 256 -9.55 -10.31 4.23
C LEU A 256 -9.00 -8.93 3.91
N ASN A 257 -8.54 -8.17 4.91
CA ASN A 257 -7.87 -6.88 4.73
C ASN A 257 -6.71 -7.00 3.72
N ILE A 258 -5.92 -8.07 3.83
CA ILE A 258 -4.74 -8.31 2.99
C ILE A 258 -5.10 -8.94 1.65
N THR A 259 -5.99 -9.95 1.62
CA THR A 259 -6.35 -10.61 0.36
C THR A 259 -7.14 -9.68 -0.56
N VAL A 260 -8.06 -8.89 -0.01
CA VAL A 260 -8.80 -7.88 -0.78
C VAL A 260 -7.85 -6.77 -1.23
N SER A 261 -6.95 -6.31 -0.36
CA SER A 261 -5.97 -5.29 -0.73
C SER A 261 -5.07 -5.76 -1.88
N ASN A 262 -4.56 -6.99 -1.83
CA ASN A 262 -3.80 -7.58 -2.92
C ASN A 262 -4.58 -7.62 -4.24
N ILE A 263 -5.87 -7.97 -4.21
CA ILE A 263 -6.71 -7.95 -5.42
C ILE A 263 -6.83 -6.51 -5.95
N THR A 264 -7.10 -5.55 -5.06
CA THR A 264 -7.21 -4.12 -5.41
C THR A 264 -5.92 -3.58 -6.00
N ASN A 265 -4.76 -3.96 -5.48
CA ASN A 265 -3.46 -3.55 -6.00
C ASN A 265 -3.21 -4.05 -7.43
N ILE A 266 -3.63 -5.28 -7.74
CA ILE A 266 -3.63 -5.78 -9.13
C ILE A 266 -4.58 -4.96 -10.00
N TRP A 267 -5.76 -4.59 -9.50
CA TRP A 267 -6.69 -3.74 -10.26
C TRP A 267 -6.15 -2.32 -10.47
N LEU A 268 -5.50 -1.72 -9.47
CA LEU A 268 -4.83 -0.43 -9.59
C LEU A 268 -3.74 -0.48 -10.67
N ALA A 269 -2.88 -1.49 -10.63
CA ALA A 269 -1.89 -1.71 -11.69
C ALA A 269 -2.54 -1.91 -13.06
N ALA A 270 -3.62 -2.71 -13.15
CA ALA A 270 -4.35 -2.91 -14.40
C ALA A 270 -4.97 -1.62 -14.94
N ILE A 271 -5.55 -0.78 -14.08
CA ILE A 271 -6.07 0.54 -14.45
C ILE A 271 -4.93 1.41 -14.97
N GLY A 272 -3.80 1.48 -14.27
CA GLY A 272 -2.68 2.31 -14.70
C GLY A 272 -2.07 1.86 -16.03
N ILE A 273 -1.91 0.55 -16.24
CA ILE A 273 -1.47 -0.01 -17.52
C ILE A 273 -2.47 0.32 -18.62
N THR A 274 -3.77 0.18 -18.34
CA THR A 274 -4.83 0.53 -19.29
C THR A 274 -4.74 2.00 -19.67
N THR A 275 -4.67 2.91 -18.69
CA THR A 275 -4.50 4.35 -18.93
C THR A 275 -3.25 4.64 -19.76
N TYR A 276 -2.11 4.02 -19.44
CA TYR A 276 -0.87 4.18 -20.19
C TYR A 276 -0.95 3.70 -21.65
N LEU A 277 -1.78 2.69 -21.95
CA LEU A 277 -1.97 2.22 -23.33
C LEU A 277 -2.87 3.13 -24.17
N PHE A 278 -3.69 3.98 -23.54
CA PHE A 278 -4.66 4.85 -24.21
C PHE A 278 -4.27 6.34 -24.22
N VAL A 279 -3.19 6.72 -23.55
CA VAL A 279 -2.62 8.08 -23.53
C VAL A 279 -1.36 8.10 -24.39
#